data_AF-A0AAW5N0R7-F1
#
_entry.id   AF-A0AAW5N0R7-F1
#
_cell.length_a   1.000
_cell.length_b   1.000
_cell.length_c   1.000
_cell.angle_alpha   90.00
_cell.angle_beta   90.00
_cell.angle_gamma   90.00
#
_symmetry.space_group_name_H-M   'P 1'
#
loop_
_entity.id
_entity.type
_entity.pdbx_description
1 polymer ?
#
loop_
_entity_poly.entity_id
_entity_poly.type
_entity_poly.pdbx_seq_one_letter_code
_entity_poly.pdbx_strand_id
1 'polypeptide(L)' 'MSNARTGLIVALDGPGSSGKSSVGAAAALELGYRFCDTGLLYRAATWLALDRHVPATAVDRLVELVREIALVPDANGRLA' A
#
# COMPACT_ATOMS: atom_id res chain seq x y z
N MET A 1 4.39 28.76 8.30
CA MET A 1 5.11 27.55 7.87
C MET A 1 4.80 26.44 8.86
N SER A 2 4.05 25.41 8.45
CA SER A 2 3.73 24.26 9.32
C SER A 2 5.01 23.46 9.58
N ASN A 3 5.40 23.35 10.84
CA ASN A 3 6.54 22.56 11.28
C ASN A 3 6.15 21.08 11.18
N ALA A 4 6.46 20.45 10.05
CA ALA A 4 6.19 19.03 9.86
C ALA A 4 6.99 18.24 10.89
N ARG A 5 6.33 17.73 11.94
CA ARG A 5 6.96 16.78 12.84
C ARG A 5 7.32 15.54 12.03
N THR A 6 8.60 15.26 11.88
CA THR A 6 9.10 13.98 11.38
C THR A 6 8.79 12.90 12.41
N GLY A 7 7.64 12.24 12.27
CA GLY A 7 7.34 11.02 13.01
C GLY A 7 8.25 9.86 12.58
N LEU A 8 8.45 8.87 13.45
CA LEU A 8 9.23 7.68 13.14
C LEU A 8 8.55 6.89 12.00
N ILE A 9 9.31 6.46 11.00
CA ILE A 9 8.79 5.56 9.95
C ILE A 9 9.22 4.14 10.31
N VAL A 10 8.25 3.23 10.39
CA VAL A 10 8.48 1.82 10.76
C VAL A 10 8.18 0.94 9.55
N ALA A 11 9.18 0.18 9.11
CA ALA A 11 9.03 -0.85 8.08
C ALA A 11 8.72 -2.21 8.74
N LEU A 12 7.81 -2.97 8.13
CA LEU A 12 7.39 -4.29 8.61
C LEU A 12 7.58 -5.31 7.48
N ASP A 13 8.65 -6.12 7.56
CA ASP A 13 9.02 -7.10 6.55
C ASP A 13 8.94 -8.55 7.05
N GLY A 14 8.68 -9.48 6.13
CA GLY A 14 8.53 -10.91 6.43
C GLY A 14 7.72 -11.64 5.36
N PRO A 15 7.65 -12.99 5.40
CA PRO A 15 7.04 -13.79 4.34
C PRO A 15 5.52 -13.59 4.23
N GLY A 16 4.93 -14.01 3.10
CA GLY A 16 3.48 -14.03 2.94
C GLY A 16 2.79 -14.77 4.08
N SER A 17 1.62 -14.28 4.51
CA SER A 17 0.85 -14.87 5.62
C SER A 17 1.49 -14.84 7.02
N SER A 18 2.57 -14.07 7.24
CA SER A 18 3.19 -13.95 8.57
C SER A 18 2.47 -13.00 9.54
N GLY A 19 1.30 -12.46 9.17
CA GLY A 19 0.50 -11.56 10.03
C GLY A 19 0.88 -10.08 10.00
N LYS A 20 1.83 -9.65 9.15
CA LYS A 20 2.32 -8.25 9.09
C LYS A 20 1.24 -7.20 8.94
N SER A 21 0.31 -7.38 8.00
CA SER A 21 -0.76 -6.41 7.80
C SER A 21 -1.71 -6.34 8.99
N SER A 22 -2.01 -7.48 9.62
CA SER A 22 -2.90 -7.53 10.79
C SER A 22 -2.25 -6.89 12.02
N VAL A 23 -1.02 -7.30 12.35
CA VAL A 23 -0.28 -6.78 13.51
C VAL A 23 0.10 -5.30 13.30
N GLY A 24 0.55 -4.95 12.09
CA GLY A 24 0.93 -3.58 11.75
C GLY A 24 -0.23 -2.61 11.78
N ALA A 25 -1.41 -3.01 11.29
CA ALA A 25 -2.61 -2.18 11.37
C ALA A 25 -3.07 -1.97 12.82
N ALA A 26 -3.05 -3.03 13.64
CA ALA A 26 -3.39 -2.94 15.06
C ALA A 26 -2.42 -2.04 15.83
N ALA A 27 -1.11 -2.24 15.64
CA ALA A 27 -0.08 -1.42 16.27
C ALA A 27 -0.15 0.05 15.84
N ALA A 28 -0.42 0.32 14.56
CA ALA A 28 -0.57 1.68 14.06
C ALA A 28 -1.76 2.39 14.71
N LEU A 29 -2.90 1.71 14.85
CA LEU A 29 -4.09 2.25 15.51
C LEU A 29 -3.80 2.60 16.98
N GLU A 30 -3.16 1.69 17.72
CA GLU A 30 -2.84 1.88 19.14
C GLU A 30 -1.83 3.02 19.36
N LEU A 31 -0.86 3.16 18.45
CA LEU A 31 0.21 4.16 18.54
C LEU A 31 -0.14 5.50 17.87
N GLY A 32 -1.32 5.64 17.26
CA GLY A 32 -1.73 6.85 16.54
C GLY A 32 -0.97 7.08 15.21
N TYR A 33 -0.49 6.01 14.58
CA TYR A 33 0.16 6.02 13.26
C TYR A 33 -0.83 5.66 12.15
N ARG A 34 -0.48 6.06 10.92
CA ARG A 34 -1.12 5.51 9.72
C ARG A 34 -0.45 4.19 9.35
N PHE A 35 -1.24 3.25 8.84
CA PHE A 35 -0.73 2.00 8.29
C PHE A 35 -0.83 2.01 6.76
N CYS A 36 0.23 1.59 6.07
CA CYS A 36 0.28 1.50 4.61
C CYS A 36 0.56 0.06 4.19
N ASP A 37 -0.39 -0.58 3.49
CA ASP A 37 -0.23 -1.93 2.93
C ASP A 37 0.32 -1.82 1.50
N THR A 38 1.64 -1.95 1.37
CA THR A 38 2.29 -1.96 0.05
C THR A 38 1.80 -3.11 -0.83
N GLY A 39 1.34 -4.21 -0.23
CA GLY A 39 0.76 -5.34 -0.96
C GLY A 39 -0.55 -4.99 -1.66
N LEU A 40 -1.33 -4.03 -1.15
CA LEU A 40 -2.54 -3.56 -1.84
C LEU A 40 -2.18 -2.92 -3.19
N LEU A 41 -1.15 -2.08 -3.24
CA LEU A 41 -0.70 -1.43 -4.48
C LEU A 41 -0.36 -2.46 -5.56
N TYR A 42 0.44 -3.47 -5.21
CA TYR A 42 0.81 -4.53 -6.15
C TYR A 42 -0.41 -5.35 -6.61
N ARG A 43 -1.36 -5.63 -5.71
CA ARG A 43 -2.61 -6.33 -6.06
C ARG A 43 -3.49 -5.50 -6.98
N ALA A 44 -3.63 -4.20 -6.72
CA ALA A 44 -4.40 -3.28 -7.56
C ALA A 44 -3.78 -3.17 -8.97
N ALA A 45 -2.46 -3.04 -9.06
CA ALA A 45 -1.76 -2.99 -10.35
C ALA A 45 -1.92 -4.29 -11.13
N THR A 46 -1.81 -5.43 -10.45
CA THR A 46 -2.04 -6.75 -11.06
C THR A 46 -3.47 -6.89 -11.57
N TRP A 47 -4.45 -6.52 -10.74
CA TRP A 47 -5.86 -6.57 -11.12
C TRP A 47 -6.15 -5.71 -12.35
N LEU A 48 -5.65 -4.47 -12.38
CA LEU A 48 -5.84 -3.56 -13.51
C LEU A 48 -5.17 -4.06 -14.79
N ALA A 49 -3.99 -4.68 -14.67
CA ALA A 49 -3.31 -5.32 -15.80
C ALA A 49 -4.11 -6.50 -16.36
N LEU A 50 -4.68 -7.35 -15.49
CA LEU A 50 -5.53 -8.46 -15.88
C LEU A 50 -6.82 -7.97 -16.56
N ASP A 51 -7.50 -6.99 -15.97
CA ASP A 51 -8.73 -6.38 -16.50
C ASP A 51 -8.51 -5.82 -17.93
N ARG A 52 -7.38 -5.14 -18.13
CA ARG A 52 -7.02 -4.52 -19.41
C ARG A 52 -6.19 -5.39 -20.34
N HIS A 53 -6.02 -6.67 -19.98
CA HIS A 53 -5.28 -7.64 -20.78
C HIS A 53 -3.85 -7.18 -21.13
N VAL A 54 -3.20 -6.45 -20.23
CA VAL A 54 -1.81 -6.03 -20.38
C VAL A 54 -0.91 -7.17 -19.92
N PRO A 55 -0.04 -7.70 -20.80
CA PRO A 55 0.84 -8.82 -20.43
C PRO A 55 1.88 -8.37 -19.40
N ALA A 56 2.27 -9.30 -18.52
CA ALA A 56 3.27 -9.05 -17.48
C ALA A 56 4.66 -8.63 -18.04
N THR A 57 4.92 -8.91 -19.31
CA THR A 57 6.16 -8.54 -20.01
C THR A 57 6.16 -7.12 -20.56
N ALA A 58 5.01 -6.44 -20.64
CA ALA A 58 4.90 -5.07 -21.15
C ALA A 58 5.13 -4.04 -20.04
N VAL A 59 6.37 -3.98 -19.52
CA VAL A 59 6.75 -3.18 -18.35
C VAL A 59 6.30 -1.73 -18.47
N ASP A 60 6.56 -1.06 -19.60
CA ASP A 60 6.18 0.35 -19.78
C ASP A 60 4.66 0.56 -19.67
N ARG A 61 3.88 -0.38 -20.20
CA ARG A 61 2.41 -0.35 -20.11
C ARG A 61 1.95 -0.58 -18.68
N LEU A 62 2.58 -1.48 -17.93
CA LEU A 62 2.27 -1.72 -16.51
C LEU A 62 2.58 -0.48 -15.66
N VAL A 63 3.69 0.21 -15.92
CA VAL A 63 4.05 1.45 -15.21
C VAL A 63 3.01 2.54 -15.45
N GLU A 64 2.49 2.67 -16.67
CA GLU A 64 1.43 3.64 -16.96
C GLU A 64 0.13 3.31 -16.21
N LEU A 65 -0.24 2.03 -16.09
CA LEU A 65 -1.41 1.62 -15.31
C LEU A 65 -1.31 2.00 -13.83
N VAL A 66 -0.11 2.00 -13.24
CA VAL A 66 0.09 2.37 -11.83
C VAL A 66 -0.33 3.83 -11.56
N ARG A 67 -0.19 4.73 -12.55
CA ARG A 67 -0.58 6.14 -12.43
C ARG A 67 -2.09 6.33 -12.24
N GLU A 68 -2.88 5.32 -12.58
CA GLU A 68 -4.34 5.33 -12.46
C GLU A 68 -4.82 4.82 -11.10
N ILE A 69 -3.91 4.31 -10.27
CA ILE A 69 -4.23 3.75 -8.95
C ILE A 69 -4.14 4.84 -7.89
N ALA A 70 -5.24 5.06 -7.17
CA ALA A 70 -5.27 5.90 -5.99
C ALA A 70 -5.44 5.04 -4.73
N LEU A 71 -4.50 5.17 -3.79
CA LEU A 71 -4.66 4.61 -2.45
C LEU A 71 -5.41 5.62 -1.57
N VAL A 72 -6.62 5.26 -1.17
CA VAL A 72 -7.47 6.07 -0.29
C VAL A 72 -7.49 5.50 1.12
N PRO A 73 -7.40 6.34 2.16
CA PRO A 73 -7.47 5.88 3.53
C PRO A 73 -8.89 5.42 3.88
N ASP A 74 -9.00 4.34 4.65
CA ASP A 74 -10.26 3.93 5.28
C ASP A 74 -10.63 4.84 6.47
N ALA A 75 -11.74 4.51 7.15
CA ALA A 75 -12.22 5.24 8.32
C ALA A 75 -11.20 5.32 9.49
N ASN A 76 -10.21 4.43 9.53
CA ASN A 76 -9.16 4.38 10.53
C ASN A 76 -7.83 4.98 10.03
N GLY A 77 -7.82 5.60 8.84
CA GLY A 77 -6.61 6.16 8.25
C GLY A 77 -5.66 5.11 7.66
N ARG A 78 -6.15 3.89 7.43
CA ARG A 78 -5.39 2.79 6.83
C ARG A 78 -5.38 2.93 5.31
N LEU A 79 -4.20 2.95 4.71
CA LEU A 79 -4.00 2.87 3.26
C LEU A 79 -3.80 1.38 2.89
N ALA A 80 -4.86 0.59 2.89
CA ALA A 80 -4.78 -0.86 2.68
C ALA A 80 -6.01 -1.47 2.01
#